data_AF-A0A945QLW6-F1
#
_entry.id   AF-A0A945QLW6-F1
#
_cell.length_a   1.000
_cell.length_b   1.000
_cell.length_c   1.000
_cell.angle_alpha   90.00
_cell.angle_beta   90.00
_cell.angle_gamma   90.00
#
_symmetry.space_group_name_H-M   'P 1'
#
loop_
_entity.id
_entity.type
_entity.pdbx_description
1 polymer ?
#
loop_
_entity_poly.entity_id
_entity_poly.type
_entity_poly.pdbx_seq_one_letter_code
_entity_poly.pdbx_strand_id
1 'polypeptide(L)'
;NLREMGVGDTGLGKKVKSLATAFYGRLGSYEKALKSKDQKNLIESLKRNLYSEISPSDYQLSLVSNYLKKRIAESEKWSFTDIDNANIFHEVIE
;
A
#
# COMPACT_ATOMS: atom_id res chain seq x y z
N ASN A 1 2.24 13.26 13.34
CA ASN A 1 3.44 13.80 12.63
C ASN A 1 4.72 13.32 13.34
N LEU A 2 5.85 13.08 12.66
CA LEU A 2 7.09 12.57 13.31
C LEU A 2 7.61 13.48 14.43
N ARG A 3 7.37 14.80 14.31
CA ARG A 3 7.66 15.78 15.34
C ARG A 3 6.79 15.62 16.60
N GLU A 4 5.55 15.20 16.44
CA GLU A 4 4.62 14.91 17.55
C GLU A 4 4.96 13.60 18.27
N MET A 5 5.81 12.75 17.67
CA MET A 5 6.37 11.54 18.30
C MET A 5 7.71 11.82 19.00
N GLY A 6 8.06 13.08 19.24
CA GLY A 6 9.28 13.47 19.97
C GLY A 6 10.59 13.36 19.18
N VAL A 7 10.53 13.21 17.85
CA VAL A 7 11.73 13.20 17.01
C VAL A 7 12.25 14.62 16.82
N GLY A 8 13.37 14.96 17.47
CA GLY A 8 14.06 16.23 17.30
C GLY A 8 14.71 16.39 15.92
N ASP A 9 15.00 17.63 15.51
CA ASP A 9 15.43 17.98 14.16
C ASP A 9 16.71 17.24 13.70
N THR A 10 17.64 16.97 14.62
CA THR A 10 18.87 16.22 14.34
C THR A 10 18.62 14.75 13.96
N GLY A 11 17.48 14.18 14.36
CA GLY A 11 17.08 12.79 14.05
C GLY A 11 16.04 12.66 12.93
N LEU A 12 15.38 13.75 12.56
CA LEU A 12 14.26 13.76 11.61
C LEU A 12 14.68 13.23 10.23
N GLY A 13 15.81 13.69 9.70
CA GLY A 13 16.31 13.25 8.39
C GLY A 13 16.54 11.74 8.30
N LYS A 14 17.14 11.14 9.35
CA LYS A 14 17.36 9.68 9.41
C LYS A 14 16.03 8.92 9.47
N LYS A 15 15.06 9.42 10.23
CA LYS A 15 13.74 8.79 10.35
C LYS A 15 12.92 8.89 9.06
N VAL A 16 12.95 10.06 8.40
CA VAL A 16 12.34 10.26 7.07
C VAL A 16 12.96 9.32 6.05
N LYS A 17 14.31 9.20 6.03
CA LYS A 17 15.00 8.26 5.15
C LYS A 17 14.56 6.81 5.41
N SER A 18 14.52 6.39 6.67
CA SER A 18 14.05 5.04 7.04
C SER A 18 12.60 4.79 6.61
N LEU A 19 11.72 5.77 6.81
CA LEU A 19 10.32 5.69 6.39
C LEU A 19 10.20 5.57 4.86
N ALA A 20 10.93 6.39 4.12
CA ALA A 20 10.98 6.33 2.66
C ALA A 20 11.50 4.98 2.17
N THR A 21 12.60 4.47 2.74
CA THR A 21 13.14 3.14 2.40
C THR A 21 12.11 2.04 2.64
N ALA A 22 11.43 2.05 3.80
CA ALA A 22 10.40 1.07 4.09
C ALA A 22 9.20 1.19 3.13
N PHE A 23 8.78 2.41 2.80
CA PHE A 23 7.71 2.67 1.85
C PHE A 23 8.03 2.13 0.45
N TYR A 24 9.17 2.52 -0.13
CA TYR A 24 9.58 2.07 -1.47
C TYR A 24 9.86 0.57 -1.52
N GLY A 25 10.38 -0.02 -0.43
CA GLY A 25 10.55 -1.46 -0.31
C GLY A 25 9.22 -2.22 -0.41
N ARG A 26 8.17 -1.73 0.28
CA ARG A 26 6.82 -2.30 0.18
C ARG A 26 6.22 -2.10 -1.20
N LEU A 27 6.32 -0.89 -1.76
CA LEU A 27 5.80 -0.57 -3.10
C LEU A 27 6.39 -1.52 -4.17
N GLY A 28 7.72 -1.66 -4.20
CA GLY A 28 8.39 -2.56 -5.14
C GLY A 28 8.01 -4.03 -4.97
N SER A 29 7.73 -4.48 -3.74
CA SER A 29 7.21 -5.83 -3.51
C SER A 29 5.81 -6.02 -4.11
N TYR A 30 4.92 -5.06 -3.91
CA TYR A 30 3.56 -5.13 -4.42
C TYR A 30 3.54 -5.08 -5.95
N GLU A 31 4.30 -4.16 -6.57
CA GLU A 31 4.41 -4.09 -8.03
C GLU A 31 4.88 -5.41 -8.65
N LYS A 32 5.92 -6.04 -8.08
CA LYS A 32 6.42 -7.33 -8.58
C LYS A 32 5.36 -8.41 -8.48
N ALA A 33 4.66 -8.48 -7.34
CA ALA A 33 3.62 -9.47 -7.13
C ALA A 33 2.40 -9.26 -8.04
N LEU A 34 2.02 -8.01 -8.29
CA LEU A 34 0.92 -7.67 -9.21
C LEU A 34 1.29 -7.99 -10.67
N LYS A 35 2.51 -7.66 -11.10
CA LYS A 35 3.01 -7.95 -12.44
C LYS A 35 3.14 -9.44 -12.73
N SER A 36 3.46 -10.27 -11.73
CA SER A 36 3.56 -11.72 -11.94
C SER A 36 2.21 -12.38 -12.18
N LYS A 37 1.09 -11.68 -11.95
CA LYS A 37 -0.30 -12.21 -12.01
C LYS A 37 -0.51 -13.48 -11.17
N ASP A 38 0.37 -13.73 -10.23
CA ASP A 38 0.31 -14.87 -9.32
C ASP A 38 -0.26 -14.40 -7.98
N GLN A 39 -1.46 -14.88 -7.66
CA GLN A 39 -2.13 -14.54 -6.42
C GLN A 39 -1.30 -14.93 -5.20
N LYS A 40 -0.53 -16.03 -5.25
CA LYS A 40 0.30 -16.45 -4.12
C LYS A 40 1.36 -15.41 -3.78
N ASN A 41 2.03 -14.84 -4.78
CA ASN A 41 3.05 -13.81 -4.57
C ASN A 41 2.48 -12.53 -3.95
N LEU A 42 1.25 -12.16 -4.31
CA LEU A 42 0.57 -11.01 -3.71
C LEU A 42 0.21 -11.27 -2.25
N ILE A 43 -0.33 -12.46 -1.97
CA ILE A 43 -0.70 -12.88 -0.62
C ILE A 43 0.52 -12.91 0.30
N GLU A 44 1.65 -13.49 -0.15
CA GLU A 44 2.88 -13.51 0.64
C GLU A 44 3.47 -12.10 0.86
N SER A 45 3.32 -11.21 -0.13
CA SER A 45 3.70 -9.80 0.03
C SER A 45 2.81 -9.08 1.05
N LEU A 46 1.51 -9.36 1.09
CA LEU A 46 0.58 -8.79 2.07
C LEU A 46 0.87 -9.32 3.48
N LYS A 47 1.08 -10.63 3.65
CA LYS A 47 1.46 -11.22 4.94
C LYS A 47 2.71 -10.57 5.51
N ARG A 48 3.77 -10.45 4.69
CA ARG A 48 5.04 -9.89 5.14
C ARG A 48 4.98 -8.39 5.47
N ASN A 49 4.20 -7.61 4.72
CA ASN A 49 4.27 -6.15 4.79
C ASN A 49 3.08 -5.47 5.49
N LEU A 50 1.86 -5.98 5.31
CA LEU A 50 0.64 -5.41 5.90
C LEU A 50 0.31 -6.08 7.23
N TYR A 51 0.51 -7.40 7.29
CA TYR A 51 0.23 -8.21 8.47
C TYR A 51 1.52 -8.66 9.19
N SER A 52 2.57 -7.84 9.17
CA SER A 52 3.92 -8.23 9.64
C SER A 52 3.98 -8.75 11.07
N GLU A 53 3.04 -8.36 11.92
CA GLU A 53 3.01 -8.69 13.36
C GLU A 53 1.87 -9.65 13.74
N ILE A 54 1.00 -10.03 12.80
CA ILE A 54 -0.17 -10.87 13.08
C ILE A 54 -0.33 -11.97 12.02
N SER A 55 -1.04 -13.05 12.36
CA SER A 55 -1.42 -14.07 11.39
C SER A 55 -2.84 -13.81 10.88
N PRO A 56 -3.01 -13.25 9.67
CA PRO A 56 -4.33 -12.97 9.12
C PRO A 56 -5.01 -14.27 8.66
N SER A 57 -6.34 -14.28 8.65
CA SER A 57 -7.09 -15.37 8.03
C SER A 57 -7.03 -15.30 6.50
N ASP A 58 -7.28 -16.43 5.84
CA ASP A 58 -7.37 -16.49 4.37
C ASP A 58 -8.48 -15.57 3.83
N TYR A 59 -9.55 -15.37 4.61
CA TYR A 59 -10.62 -14.44 4.27
C TYR A 59 -10.12 -12.98 4.27
N GLN A 60 -9.41 -12.54 5.31
CA GLN A 60 -8.85 -11.18 5.39
C GLN A 60 -7.83 -10.92 4.26
N LEU A 61 -7.00 -11.92 3.96
CA LEU A 61 -6.06 -11.84 2.85
C LEU A 61 -6.76 -11.73 1.49
N SER A 62 -7.84 -12.49 1.30
CA SER A 62 -8.65 -12.46 0.07
C SER A 62 -9.37 -11.12 -0.10
N LEU A 63 -9.94 -10.56 0.97
CA LEU A 63 -10.58 -9.24 0.95
C LEU A 63 -9.60 -8.16 0.50
N VAL A 64 -8.44 -8.04 1.16
CA VAL A 64 -7.46 -7.00 0.83
C VAL A 64 -6.89 -7.19 -0.58
N SER A 65 -6.59 -8.43 -0.97
CA SER A 65 -6.08 -8.75 -2.30
C SER A 65 -7.08 -8.36 -3.40
N ASN A 66 -8.36 -8.69 -3.21
CA ASN A 66 -9.42 -8.35 -4.16
C ASN A 66 -9.66 -6.85 -4.22
N TYR A 67 -9.72 -6.18 -3.07
CA TYR A 67 -9.83 -4.73 -2.99
C TYR A 67 -8.69 -4.06 -3.76
N LEU A 68 -7.43 -4.43 -3.48
CA LEU A 68 -6.26 -3.84 -4.15
C LEU A 68 -6.31 -4.05 -5.67
N LYS A 69 -6.63 -5.26 -6.13
CA LYS A 69 -6.77 -5.55 -7.57
C LYS A 69 -7.87 -4.70 -8.22
N LYS A 70 -9.03 -4.58 -7.55
CA LYS A 70 -10.15 -3.75 -8.02
C LYS A 70 -9.72 -2.28 -8.17
N ARG A 71 -9.08 -1.72 -7.14
CA ARG A 71 -8.61 -0.33 -7.14
C ARG A 71 -7.57 -0.05 -8.23
N ILE A 72 -6.67 -1.01 -8.50
CA ILE A 72 -5.69 -0.87 -9.59
C ILE A 72 -6.41 -0.85 -10.94
N ALA A 73 -7.33 -1.79 -11.18
CA ALA A 73 -8.10 -1.83 -12.43
C ALA A 73 -8.97 -0.59 -12.64
N GLU A 74 -9.48 0.02 -11.57
CA GLU A 74 -10.16 1.31 -11.64
C GLU A 74 -9.19 2.46 -11.97
N SER A 75 -7.99 2.45 -11.37
CA SER A 75 -6.99 3.50 -11.60
C SER A 75 -6.48 3.59 -13.04
N GLU A 76 -6.54 2.48 -13.78
CA GLU A 76 -6.21 2.46 -15.21
C GLU A 76 -7.16 3.30 -16.08
N LYS A 77 -8.33 3.67 -15.54
CA LYS A 77 -9.35 4.47 -16.24
C LYS A 77 -9.32 5.95 -15.86
N TRP A 78 -8.51 6.34 -14.87
CA TRP A 78 -8.48 7.72 -14.40
C TRP A 78 -7.88 8.64 -15.46
N SER A 79 -8.54 9.77 -15.69
CA SER A 79 -7.98 10.89 -16.44
C SER A 79 -7.21 11.84 -15.51
N PHE A 80 -6.38 12.70 -16.09
CA PHE A 80 -5.74 13.79 -15.33
C PHE A 80 -6.79 14.70 -14.68
N THR A 81 -7.91 14.97 -15.37
CA THR A 81 -9.03 15.73 -14.82
C THR A 81 -9.64 15.06 -13.59
N ASP A 82 -9.74 13.73 -13.57
CA ASP A 82 -10.26 13.00 -12.41
C ASP A 82 -9.30 13.13 -11.22
N ILE A 83 -7.99 13.01 -11.48
CA ILE A 83 -6.94 13.15 -10.45
C ILE A 83 -6.94 14.57 -9.87
N ASP A 84 -6.96 15.59 -10.72
CA ASP A 84 -6.91 17.00 -10.31
C ASP A 84 -8.12 17.40 -9.47
N ASN A 85 -9.30 16.84 -9.79
CA ASN A 85 -10.53 17.08 -9.04
C ASN A 85 -10.71 16.13 -7.85
N ALA A 86 -9.71 15.30 -7.52
CA ALA A 86 -9.78 14.25 -6.50
C ALA A 86 -10.95 13.25 -6.70
N ASN A 87 -11.44 13.15 -7.93
CA ASN A 87 -12.50 12.24 -8.38
C ASN A 87 -11.94 10.84 -8.68
N ILE A 88 -11.11 10.30 -7.80
CA ILE A 88 -10.45 9.00 -7.97
C ILE A 88 -10.90 7.96 -6.94
N PHE A 89 -11.66 8.37 -5.92
CA PHE A 89 -12.25 7.49 -4.91
C PHE A 89 -13.78 7.63 -4.96
N HIS A 90 -14.45 6.77 -5.72
CA HIS A 90 -15.90 6.87 -6.00
C HIS A 90 -16.75 5.83 -5.26
N GLU A 91 -16.12 4.82 -4.67
CA GLU A 91 -16.81 3.80 -3.89
C GLU A 91 -16.39 3.90 -2.41
N VAL A 92 -17.38 4.03 -1.54
CA VAL A 92 -17.22 3.82 -0.10
C VAL A 92 -17.02 2.31 0.11
N ILE A 93 -16.01 1.94 0.89
CA ILE A 93 -15.86 0.56 1.35
C ILE A 93 -16.99 0.31 2.35
N GLU A 94 -18.05 -0.39 1.92
CA GLU A 94 -19.06 -0.97 2.82
C GLU A 94 -18.50 -2.19 3.58
#